data_AF-A0A7C5Q4S9-F1
#
_entry.id   AF-A0A7C5Q4S9-F1
#
_cell.length_a   1.000
_cell.length_b   1.000
_cell.length_c   1.000
_cell.angle_alpha   90.00
_cell.angle_beta   90.00
_cell.angle_gamma   90.00
#
_symmetry.space_group_name_H-M   'P 1'
#
loop_
_entity.id
_entity.type
_entity.pdbx_description
1 polymer ?
#
loop_
_entity_poly.entity_id
_entity_poly.type
_entity_poly.pdbx_seq_one_letter_code
_entity_poly.pdbx_strand_id
1 'polypeptide(L)'
;MIALVVALVVVWLSYAGEVVHPPYQMGDCSVCHVKTKDGYSEALNMKVPDLCYMCHPRKDEKKVVHNPVKAGTCTLCHDPHKSRTPRLLKAPSVNDLCVSCHPSIERLLKKSKVHPPVTLMGCTACHDPHSEDNELRLKMPRKEICFMCHPDKKEFTEKVENKHSAVFIRDGCLNCHNPHGADHPKLILTAVPKDLCLSCHDKVMSREEDGQHIKNMAEHFAMNKDPHGPNQWGDCVTCHNPHGSDNYRMLKAPFPPRFYSSFSKDNYICFMCHDATPFTQKETEVTG
;
A
#
# COMPACT_ATOMS: atom_id res chain seq x y z
N MET A 1 52.84 -15.40 -9.31
CA MET A 1 51.76 -14.39 -9.46
C MET A 1 50.45 -15.15 -9.52
N ILE A 2 49.35 -14.65 -8.93
CA ILE A 2 48.09 -15.38 -8.58
C ILE A 2 48.11 -16.00 -7.17
N ALA A 3 48.40 -15.20 -6.15
CA ALA A 3 48.09 -15.57 -4.75
C ALA A 3 47.71 -14.35 -3.87
N LEU A 4 47.44 -13.19 -4.48
CA LEU A 4 47.34 -11.91 -3.76
C LEU A 4 46.08 -11.08 -4.08
N VAL A 5 45.05 -11.67 -4.72
CA VAL A 5 43.84 -10.93 -5.13
C VAL A 5 42.55 -11.44 -4.48
N VAL A 6 42.59 -12.49 -3.63
CA VAL A 6 41.38 -13.02 -2.98
C VAL A 6 41.14 -12.41 -1.59
N ALA A 7 42.01 -11.54 -1.09
CA ALA A 7 41.93 -10.99 0.26
C ALA A 7 41.05 -9.71 0.43
N LEU A 8 40.25 -9.33 -0.57
CA LEU A 8 39.45 -8.08 -0.51
C LEU A 8 37.92 -8.25 -0.63
N VAL A 9 37.40 -9.47 -0.62
CA VAL A 9 35.93 -9.72 -0.74
C VAL A 9 35.35 -10.44 0.49
N VAL A 10 36.13 -10.66 1.56
CA VAL A 10 35.68 -11.46 2.73
C VAL A 10 35.78 -10.70 4.07
N VAL A 11 35.48 -9.40 4.10
CA VAL A 11 35.43 -8.60 5.36
C VAL A 11 34.14 -7.79 5.51
N TRP A 12 33.00 -8.30 5.02
CA TRP A 12 31.67 -7.73 5.33
C TRP A 12 30.67 -8.81 5.74
N LEU A 13 31.16 -9.89 6.34
CA LEU A 13 30.35 -10.86 7.06
C LEU A 13 30.82 -10.83 8.52
N SER A 14 29.89 -10.41 9.39
CA SER A 14 29.96 -10.55 10.85
C SER A 14 30.88 -9.57 11.59
N TYR A 15 30.35 -8.38 11.90
CA TYR A 15 30.61 -7.78 13.22
C TYR A 15 29.28 -7.54 13.91
N ALA A 16 28.96 -8.42 14.85
CA ALA A 16 27.97 -8.21 15.90
C ALA A 16 28.50 -7.14 16.87
N GLY A 17 28.68 -5.91 16.39
CA GLY A 17 29.04 -4.76 17.21
C GLY A 17 27.79 -4.02 17.65
N GLU A 18 27.70 -3.68 18.93
CA GLU A 18 26.67 -2.76 19.41
C GLU A 18 26.88 -1.37 18.77
N VAL A 19 25.80 -0.76 18.30
CA VAL A 19 25.73 0.66 17.97
C VAL A 19 25.71 1.43 19.28
N VAL A 20 26.77 2.18 19.55
CA VAL A 20 26.92 2.95 20.79
C VAL A 20 26.61 4.42 20.51
N HIS A 21 25.80 5.05 21.37
CA HIS A 21 25.49 6.46 21.27
C HIS A 21 26.75 7.29 21.61
N PRO A 22 27.18 8.27 20.79
CA PRO A 22 28.47 8.93 20.98
C PRO A 22 28.71 9.52 22.38
N PRO A 23 27.76 10.23 23.03
CA PRO A 23 27.96 10.70 24.41
C PRO A 23 28.27 9.58 25.40
N TYR A 24 27.61 8.43 25.25
CA TYR A 24 27.85 7.26 26.09
C TYR A 24 29.21 6.60 25.78
N GLN A 25 29.58 6.50 24.50
CA GLN A 25 30.89 5.98 24.09
C GLN A 25 32.06 6.80 24.65
N MET A 26 31.90 8.12 24.74
CA MET A 26 32.89 9.04 25.28
C MET A 26 32.90 9.07 26.82
N GLY A 27 31.94 8.42 27.49
CA GLY A 27 31.81 8.44 28.95
C GLY A 27 31.32 9.78 29.50
N ASP A 28 30.75 10.66 28.67
CA ASP A 28 30.24 11.96 29.10
C ASP A 28 28.82 11.86 29.65
N CYS A 29 28.70 11.17 30.79
CA CYS A 29 27.43 10.94 31.46
C CYS A 29 26.76 12.25 31.92
N SER A 30 27.54 13.32 32.13
CA SER A 30 27.06 14.63 32.58
C SER A 30 26.08 15.29 31.65
N VAL A 31 26.15 14.98 30.35
CA VAL A 31 25.28 15.57 29.33
C VAL A 31 23.82 15.22 29.59
N CYS A 32 23.55 14.03 30.14
CA CYS A 32 22.19 13.55 30.38
C CYS A 32 21.87 13.30 31.85
N HIS A 33 22.84 12.90 32.66
CA HIS A 33 22.60 12.43 34.02
C HIS A 33 23.02 13.42 35.09
N VAL A 34 22.31 13.42 36.22
CA VAL A 34 22.65 14.20 37.40
C VAL A 34 23.89 13.59 38.07
N LYS A 35 24.92 14.40 38.25
CA LYS A 35 26.15 14.04 38.99
C LYS A 35 25.86 13.91 40.48
N THR A 36 26.36 12.84 41.10
CA THR A 36 26.29 12.55 42.53
C THR A 36 27.69 12.43 43.14
N LYS A 37 27.78 12.17 44.46
CA LYS A 37 29.06 11.96 45.15
C LYS A 37 29.81 10.72 44.63
N ASP A 38 29.07 9.68 44.22
CA ASP A 38 29.60 8.38 43.82
C ASP A 38 29.65 8.19 42.29
N GLY A 39 29.44 9.27 41.51
CA GLY A 39 29.44 9.23 40.05
C GLY A 39 28.25 9.96 39.42
N TYR A 40 27.46 9.25 38.63
CA TYR A 40 26.25 9.76 37.99
C TYR A 40 25.06 8.87 38.35
N SER A 41 23.93 9.50 38.66
CA SER A 41 22.68 8.79 38.96
C SER A 41 21.87 8.50 37.70
N GLU A 42 20.86 7.62 37.80
CA GLU A 42 19.90 7.39 36.73
C GLU A 42 19.00 8.61 36.45
N ALA A 43 18.92 9.56 37.38
CA ALA A 43 18.12 10.76 37.21
C ALA A 43 18.68 11.61 36.05
N LEU A 44 17.78 12.06 35.18
CA LEU A 44 18.12 12.94 34.07
C LEU A 44 18.21 14.39 34.55
N ASN A 45 19.19 15.13 34.01
CA ASN A 45 19.38 16.55 34.30
C ASN A 45 18.29 17.43 33.64
N MET A 46 17.56 16.88 32.66
CA MET A 46 16.47 17.51 31.93
C MET A 46 15.44 16.45 31.53
N LYS A 47 14.16 16.85 31.39
CA LYS A 47 13.09 15.96 30.95
C LYS A 47 13.20 15.67 29.45
N VAL A 48 12.81 14.46 29.06
CA VAL A 48 12.59 14.11 27.64
C VAL A 48 11.23 14.71 27.22
N PRO A 49 11.11 15.35 26.05
CA PRO A 49 12.05 15.32 24.91
C PRO A 49 13.09 16.44 24.87
N ASP A 50 12.97 17.47 25.72
CA ASP A 50 13.87 18.63 25.68
C ASP A 50 15.34 18.24 25.80
N LEU A 51 15.64 17.26 26.66
CA LEU A 51 16.98 16.68 26.80
C LEU A 51 17.56 16.20 25.45
N CYS A 52 16.75 15.48 24.67
CA CYS A 52 17.17 14.95 23.38
C CYS A 52 17.31 16.08 22.34
N TYR A 53 16.42 17.06 22.39
CA TYR A 53 16.39 18.18 21.45
C TYR A 53 17.48 19.23 21.67
N MET A 54 18.22 19.19 22.78
CA MET A 54 19.43 20.00 22.94
C MET A 54 20.45 19.74 21.82
N CYS A 55 20.48 18.51 21.30
CA CYS A 55 21.43 18.09 20.26
C CYS A 55 20.76 17.57 18.99
N HIS A 56 19.56 16.98 19.09
CA HIS A 56 18.86 16.41 17.94
C HIS A 56 17.81 17.37 17.38
N PRO A 57 17.65 17.43 16.05
CA PRO A 57 16.55 18.17 15.45
C PRO A 57 15.20 17.71 16.00
N ARG A 58 14.28 18.66 16.19
CA ARG A 58 12.92 18.33 16.60
C ARG A 58 12.26 17.38 15.60
N LYS A 59 11.49 16.44 16.14
CA LYS A 59 10.77 15.40 15.37
C LYS A 59 9.26 15.44 15.60
N ASP A 60 8.77 16.51 16.20
CA ASP A 60 7.40 16.73 16.65
C ASP A 60 6.77 18.01 16.10
N GLU A 61 7.38 18.62 15.07
CA GLU A 61 6.94 19.89 14.50
C GLU A 61 5.93 19.74 13.36
N LYS A 62 5.84 18.55 12.75
CA LYS A 62 4.91 18.29 11.65
C LYS A 62 3.48 18.12 12.15
N LYS A 63 2.51 18.29 11.24
CA LYS A 63 1.07 18.29 11.59
C LYS A 63 0.62 17.01 12.30
N VAL A 64 1.10 15.86 11.87
CA VAL A 64 0.66 14.54 12.38
C VAL A 64 1.81 13.89 13.14
N VAL A 65 1.84 14.10 14.46
CA VAL A 65 2.86 13.54 15.34
C VAL A 65 2.43 12.17 15.88
N HIS A 66 3.36 11.21 15.91
CA HIS A 66 3.15 9.90 16.50
C HIS A 66 3.07 10.02 18.03
N ASN A 67 2.10 9.33 18.65
CA ASN A 67 1.77 9.53 20.07
C ASN A 67 2.96 9.38 21.03
N PRO A 68 3.84 8.37 20.91
CA PRO A 68 5.05 8.28 21.73
C PRO A 68 5.97 9.50 21.62
N VAL A 69 6.11 10.05 20.41
CA VAL A 69 6.92 11.25 20.17
C VAL A 69 6.26 12.48 20.78
N LYS A 70 4.95 12.64 20.58
CA LYS A 70 4.16 13.72 21.20
C LYS A 70 4.23 13.69 22.73
N ALA A 71 4.28 12.49 23.31
CA ALA A 71 4.42 12.29 24.75
C ALA A 71 5.86 12.46 25.28
N GLY A 72 6.84 12.73 24.40
CA GLY A 72 8.24 12.84 24.82
C GLY A 72 8.86 11.53 25.27
N THR A 73 8.39 10.39 24.75
CA THR A 73 8.81 9.06 25.19
C THR A 73 9.80 8.42 24.20
N CYS A 74 10.83 9.17 23.82
CA CYS A 74 11.85 8.75 22.85
C CYS A 74 12.48 7.39 23.20
N THR A 75 12.63 7.12 24.50
CA THR A 75 13.27 5.91 25.05
C THR A 75 12.39 4.65 25.02
N LEU A 76 11.13 4.75 24.56
CA LEU A 76 10.33 3.58 24.25
C LEU A 76 10.87 2.85 23.02
N CYS A 77 11.36 3.61 22.04
CA CYS A 77 11.86 3.10 20.78
C CYS A 77 13.40 3.07 20.74
N HIS A 78 14.06 4.06 21.35
CA HIS A 78 15.50 4.23 21.29
C HIS A 78 16.18 3.91 22.63
N ASP A 79 17.35 3.28 22.59
CA ASP A 79 18.24 3.14 23.74
C ASP A 79 19.29 4.26 23.69
N PRO A 80 19.29 5.23 24.63
CA PRO A 80 20.19 6.37 24.59
C PRO A 80 21.65 6.02 24.91
N HIS A 81 21.96 4.79 25.31
CA HIS A 81 23.32 4.31 25.55
C HIS A 81 23.84 3.51 24.37
N LYS A 82 23.17 2.40 24.04
CA LYS A 82 23.59 1.49 22.98
C LYS A 82 22.50 0.52 22.57
N SER A 83 22.52 0.07 21.33
CA SER A 83 21.69 -1.02 20.85
C SER A 83 22.45 -1.94 19.91
N ARG A 84 21.95 -3.15 19.71
CA ARG A 84 22.43 -4.05 18.65
C ARG A 84 21.92 -3.66 17.25
N THR A 85 21.06 -2.65 17.15
CA THR A 85 20.46 -2.22 15.88
C THR A 85 20.77 -0.77 15.54
N PRO A 86 20.86 -0.44 14.22
CA PRO A 86 21.04 0.93 13.77
C PRO A 86 20.01 1.89 14.35
N ARG A 87 20.41 3.16 14.53
CA ARG A 87 19.56 4.20 15.15
C ARG A 87 19.15 3.88 16.59
N LEU A 88 19.88 2.99 17.26
CA LEU A 88 19.69 2.67 18.67
C LEU A 88 18.33 2.04 18.99
N LEU A 89 17.72 1.27 18.08
CA LEU A 89 16.35 0.77 18.31
C LEU A 89 16.30 -0.34 19.37
N LYS A 90 15.25 -0.39 20.19
CA LYS A 90 15.09 -1.39 21.25
C LYS A 90 14.54 -2.74 20.78
N ALA A 91 14.45 -2.97 19.47
CA ALA A 91 14.04 -4.24 18.86
C ALA A 91 15.03 -4.66 17.75
N PRO A 92 15.00 -5.94 17.32
CA PRO A 92 15.90 -6.46 16.28
C PRO A 92 15.73 -5.81 14.91
N SER A 93 14.56 -5.25 14.61
CA SER A 93 14.30 -4.49 13.40
C SER A 93 13.27 -3.39 13.64
N VAL A 94 13.17 -2.45 12.69
CA VAL A 94 12.10 -1.44 12.67
C VAL A 94 10.73 -2.11 12.64
N ASN A 95 10.56 -3.16 11.84
CA ASN A 95 9.28 -3.84 11.71
C ASN A 95 8.88 -4.50 13.03
N ASP A 96 9.81 -5.21 13.69
CA ASP A 96 9.58 -5.86 14.99
C ASP A 96 9.18 -4.83 16.06
N LEU A 97 9.85 -3.67 16.06
CA LEU A 97 9.51 -2.57 16.97
C LEU A 97 8.11 -2.02 16.72
N CYS A 98 7.72 -1.83 15.45
CA CYS A 98 6.40 -1.30 15.13
C CYS A 98 5.30 -2.29 15.53
N VAL A 99 5.46 -3.57 15.20
CA VAL A 99 4.41 -4.57 15.44
C VAL A 99 4.29 -4.96 16.92
N SER A 100 5.30 -4.69 17.76
CA SER A 100 5.18 -4.90 19.21
C SER A 100 4.07 -4.06 19.84
N CYS A 101 3.68 -2.94 19.21
CA CYS A 101 2.57 -2.10 19.64
C CYS A 101 1.41 -2.02 18.61
N HIS A 102 1.64 -2.41 17.35
CA HIS A 102 0.64 -2.43 16.29
C HIS A 102 0.24 -3.86 15.88
N PRO A 103 -0.40 -4.64 16.76
CA PRO A 103 -0.72 -6.06 16.51
C PRO A 103 -1.75 -6.25 15.38
N SER A 104 -2.55 -5.22 15.07
CA SER A 104 -3.44 -5.26 13.91
C SER A 104 -2.67 -5.34 12.59
N ILE A 105 -1.53 -4.64 12.50
CA ILE A 105 -0.66 -4.70 11.34
C ILE A 105 0.10 -6.03 11.33
N GLU A 106 0.57 -6.50 12.47
CA GLU A 106 1.20 -7.82 12.59
C GLU A 106 0.33 -8.94 11.99
N ARG A 107 -0.98 -8.91 12.26
CA ARG A 107 -1.93 -9.86 11.68
C ARG A 107 -2.00 -9.79 10.15
N LEU A 108 -1.88 -8.60 9.57
CA LEU A 108 -1.84 -8.44 8.10
C LEU A 108 -0.55 -9.00 7.51
N LEU A 109 0.57 -8.88 8.22
CA LEU A 109 1.86 -9.44 7.79
C LEU A 109 1.93 -10.97 7.90
N LYS A 110 0.97 -11.59 8.59
CA LYS A 110 0.80 -13.06 8.66
C LYS A 110 -0.12 -13.61 7.56
N LYS A 111 -0.71 -12.75 6.72
CA LYS A 111 -1.55 -13.17 5.58
C LYS A 111 -0.72 -13.78 4.46
N SER A 112 -1.38 -14.51 3.57
CA SER A 112 -0.70 -15.28 2.51
C SER A 112 0.07 -14.41 1.50
N LYS A 113 -0.33 -13.14 1.32
CA LYS A 113 0.34 -12.15 0.48
C LYS A 113 0.66 -10.92 1.31
N VAL A 114 1.94 -10.58 1.39
CA VAL A 114 2.43 -9.35 2.03
C VAL A 114 3.03 -8.47 0.95
N HIS A 115 2.80 -7.16 1.05
CA HIS A 115 3.33 -6.21 0.09
C HIS A 115 4.87 -6.17 0.19
N PRO A 116 5.63 -6.44 -0.90
CA PRO A 116 7.09 -6.56 -0.82
C PRO A 116 7.81 -5.36 -0.21
N PRO A 117 7.41 -4.10 -0.41
CA PRO A 117 8.02 -2.97 0.29
C PRO A 117 7.98 -3.08 1.81
N VAL A 118 6.97 -3.73 2.40
CA VAL A 118 6.89 -3.89 3.86
C VAL A 118 7.93 -4.87 4.37
N THR A 119 8.21 -5.95 3.65
CA THR A 119 9.19 -6.97 4.06
C THR A 119 10.62 -6.58 3.68
N LEU A 120 10.81 -5.95 2.52
CA LEU A 120 12.13 -5.65 1.97
C LEU A 120 12.67 -4.28 2.40
N MET A 121 11.80 -3.27 2.48
CA MET A 121 12.19 -1.88 2.80
C MET A 121 11.73 -1.45 4.19
N GLY A 122 10.84 -2.23 4.82
CA GLY A 122 10.32 -1.99 6.16
C GLY A 122 9.20 -0.94 6.22
N CYS A 123 8.61 -0.78 7.40
CA CYS A 123 7.51 0.18 7.65
C CYS A 123 7.91 1.62 7.26
N THR A 124 9.19 1.96 7.41
CA THR A 124 9.71 3.30 7.15
C THR A 124 9.92 3.62 5.67
N ALA A 125 9.66 2.67 4.77
CA ALA A 125 9.58 2.96 3.34
C ALA A 125 8.45 3.95 3.04
N CYS A 126 7.32 3.80 3.74
CA CYS A 126 6.13 4.62 3.54
C CYS A 126 5.86 5.58 4.70
N HIS A 127 6.13 5.15 5.93
CA HIS A 127 5.80 5.91 7.14
C HIS A 127 7.02 6.63 7.71
N ASP A 128 6.83 7.83 8.25
CA ASP A 128 7.76 8.40 9.23
C ASP A 128 7.32 7.95 10.64
N PRO A 129 8.22 7.36 11.45
CA PRO A 129 7.87 6.84 12.77
C PRO A 129 7.69 7.95 13.82
N HIS A 130 8.04 9.20 13.49
CA HIS A 130 7.94 10.34 14.39
C HIS A 130 6.81 11.28 14.01
N SER A 131 6.89 11.92 12.86
CA SER A 131 5.87 12.87 12.43
C SER A 131 5.95 13.19 10.94
N GLU A 132 4.81 13.55 10.36
CA GLU A 132 4.72 13.98 8.97
C GLU A 132 3.50 14.88 8.78
N ASP A 133 3.42 15.59 7.65
CA ASP A 133 2.27 16.44 7.36
C ASP A 133 1.04 15.65 6.88
N ASN A 134 1.26 14.44 6.37
CA ASN A 134 0.21 13.57 5.85
C ASN A 134 -0.36 12.63 6.93
N GLU A 135 -1.63 12.28 6.76
CA GLU A 135 -2.29 11.24 7.57
C GLU A 135 -1.52 9.92 7.54
N LEU A 136 -1.71 9.11 8.57
CA LEU A 136 -0.94 7.87 8.79
C LEU A 136 0.58 8.09 8.78
N ARG A 137 1.04 9.34 8.92
CA ARG A 137 2.45 9.74 8.92
C ARG A 137 3.15 9.27 7.65
N LEU A 138 2.43 9.32 6.53
CA LEU A 138 2.97 8.94 5.22
C LEU A 138 3.92 10.00 4.72
N LYS A 139 5.10 9.62 4.24
CA LYS A 139 6.15 10.55 3.75
C LYS A 139 5.72 11.46 2.60
N MET A 140 4.60 11.15 1.96
CA MET A 140 3.96 11.94 0.91
C MET A 140 2.47 11.63 0.87
N PRO A 141 1.65 12.42 0.12
CA PRO A 141 0.23 12.15 -0.01
C PRO A 141 -0.04 10.72 -0.48
N ARG A 142 -1.12 10.12 0.03
CA ARG A 142 -1.43 8.69 -0.14
C ARG A 142 -1.40 8.22 -1.60
N LYS A 143 -1.88 9.03 -2.56
CA LYS A 143 -1.83 8.67 -3.98
C LYS A 143 -0.39 8.66 -4.51
N GLU A 144 0.38 9.69 -4.20
CA GLU A 144 1.75 9.85 -4.68
C GLU A 144 2.69 8.79 -4.10
N ILE A 145 2.46 8.32 -2.86
CA ILE A 145 3.31 7.29 -2.25
C ILE A 145 3.23 5.96 -2.99
N CYS A 146 2.05 5.63 -3.53
CA CYS A 146 1.89 4.46 -4.38
C CYS A 146 2.61 4.66 -5.71
N PHE A 147 2.50 5.84 -6.31
CA PHE A 147 3.05 6.15 -7.63
C PHE A 147 4.57 6.29 -7.68
N MET A 148 5.20 6.54 -6.53
CA MET A 148 6.65 6.47 -6.41
C MET A 148 7.22 5.13 -6.90
N CYS A 149 6.49 4.02 -6.68
CA CYS A 149 6.89 2.68 -7.13
C CYS A 149 5.99 2.11 -8.24
N HIS A 150 4.78 2.65 -8.41
CA HIS A 150 3.82 2.25 -9.45
C HIS A 150 3.54 3.39 -10.46
N PRO A 151 4.57 3.88 -11.19
CA PRO A 151 4.40 4.97 -12.15
C PRO A 151 3.55 4.54 -13.35
N ASP A 152 3.56 3.26 -13.70
CA ASP A 152 2.70 2.68 -14.73
C ASP A 152 1.21 2.88 -14.41
N LYS A 153 0.84 2.76 -13.13
CA LYS A 153 -0.53 2.98 -12.67
C LYS A 153 -0.88 4.46 -12.67
N LYS A 154 0.07 5.34 -12.33
CA LYS A 154 -0.13 6.80 -12.46
C LYS A 154 -0.47 7.15 -13.90
N GLU A 155 0.42 6.79 -14.82
CA GLU A 155 0.29 7.07 -16.23
C GLU A 155 -1.02 6.52 -16.79
N PHE A 156 -1.33 5.25 -16.51
CA PHE A 156 -2.54 4.60 -16.98
C PHE A 156 -3.80 5.32 -16.48
N THR A 157 -3.93 5.51 -15.16
CA THR A 157 -5.15 6.07 -14.56
C THR A 157 -5.37 7.55 -14.93
N GLU A 158 -4.30 8.29 -15.23
CA GLU A 158 -4.39 9.68 -15.67
C GLU A 158 -4.79 9.81 -17.15
N LYS A 159 -4.37 8.87 -18.00
CA LYS A 159 -4.60 8.91 -19.46
C LYS A 159 -5.92 8.33 -19.92
N VAL A 160 -6.43 7.27 -19.26
CA VAL A 160 -7.65 6.59 -19.73
C VAL A 160 -8.86 7.53 -19.76
N GLU A 161 -9.70 7.38 -20.78
CA GLU A 161 -10.91 8.19 -20.95
C GLU A 161 -11.94 7.90 -19.85
N ASN A 162 -12.32 6.63 -19.69
CA ASN A 162 -13.30 6.21 -18.68
C ASN A 162 -12.57 5.82 -17.40
N LYS A 163 -12.36 6.81 -16.53
CA LYS A 163 -11.71 6.68 -15.22
C LYS A 163 -12.66 6.08 -14.19
N HIS A 164 -12.16 5.12 -13.41
CA HIS A 164 -12.90 4.64 -12.25
C HIS A 164 -12.78 5.64 -11.10
N SER A 165 -13.89 6.29 -10.72
CA SER A 165 -13.89 7.30 -9.66
C SER A 165 -13.34 6.78 -8.33
N ALA A 166 -13.53 5.49 -8.03
CA ALA A 166 -12.99 4.85 -6.82
C ALA A 166 -11.45 4.96 -6.71
N VAL A 167 -10.72 5.16 -7.81
CA VAL A 167 -9.26 5.36 -7.74
C VAL A 167 -8.89 6.77 -7.25
N PHE A 168 -9.81 7.74 -7.34
CA PHE A 168 -9.55 9.16 -7.11
C PHE A 168 -10.30 9.75 -5.92
N ILE A 169 -11.32 9.06 -5.40
CA ILE A 169 -12.11 9.52 -4.26
C ILE A 169 -11.76 8.76 -2.97
N ARG A 170 -12.08 9.37 -1.83
CA ARG A 170 -11.93 8.78 -0.49
C ARG A 170 -10.52 8.23 -0.30
N ASP A 171 -10.40 6.92 -0.07
CA ASP A 171 -9.14 6.24 0.21
C ASP A 171 -8.35 5.85 -1.06
N GLY A 172 -8.86 6.19 -2.25
CA GLY A 172 -8.24 5.96 -3.55
C GLY A 172 -7.94 4.49 -3.80
N CYS A 173 -6.66 4.16 -4.02
CA CYS A 173 -6.18 2.79 -4.21
C CYS A 173 -6.62 1.85 -3.06
N LEU A 174 -6.76 2.38 -1.84
CA LEU A 174 -7.10 1.57 -0.66
C LEU A 174 -8.59 1.24 -0.56
N ASN A 175 -9.43 1.81 -1.44
CA ASN A 175 -10.82 1.36 -1.58
C ASN A 175 -10.90 -0.13 -1.99
N CYS A 176 -9.84 -0.66 -2.61
CA CYS A 176 -9.79 -2.04 -3.08
C CYS A 176 -8.56 -2.82 -2.60
N HIS A 177 -7.47 -2.15 -2.25
CA HIS A 177 -6.20 -2.78 -1.90
C HIS A 177 -5.82 -2.58 -0.42
N ASN A 178 -5.16 -3.58 0.17
CA ASN A 178 -4.47 -3.44 1.45
C ASN A 178 -2.96 -3.28 1.20
N PRO A 179 -2.32 -2.16 1.59
CA PRO A 179 -0.92 -1.90 1.27
C PRO A 179 0.05 -2.67 2.17
N HIS A 180 -0.45 -3.37 3.20
CA HIS A 180 0.36 -4.20 4.09
C HIS A 180 0.31 -5.66 3.68
N GLY A 181 -0.89 -6.24 3.61
CA GLY A 181 -1.08 -7.65 3.30
C GLY A 181 -2.55 -8.03 3.15
N ALA A 182 -2.80 -9.04 2.32
CA ALA A 182 -4.11 -9.64 2.10
C ALA A 182 -3.98 -11.15 1.82
N ASP A 183 -5.08 -11.90 1.88
CA ASP A 183 -5.04 -13.33 1.52
C ASP A 183 -5.23 -13.56 0.01
N HIS A 184 -5.48 -12.49 -0.74
CA HIS A 184 -5.89 -12.55 -2.14
C HIS A 184 -4.83 -11.93 -3.06
N PRO A 185 -4.73 -12.40 -4.32
CA PRO A 185 -3.79 -11.86 -5.30
C PRO A 185 -3.94 -10.34 -5.46
N LYS A 186 -2.82 -9.67 -5.76
CA LYS A 186 -2.78 -8.20 -5.91
C LYS A 186 -3.24 -7.44 -4.66
N LEU A 187 -3.24 -8.08 -3.49
CA LEU A 187 -3.56 -7.47 -2.20
C LEU A 187 -4.99 -6.91 -2.11
N ILE A 188 -5.95 -7.51 -2.82
CA ILE A 188 -7.33 -7.05 -2.81
C ILE A 188 -8.04 -7.42 -1.50
N LEU A 189 -9.03 -6.61 -1.09
CA LEU A 189 -9.72 -6.74 0.20
C LEU A 189 -10.65 -7.95 0.32
N THR A 190 -11.16 -8.50 -0.80
CA THR A 190 -12.08 -9.65 -0.82
C THR A 190 -11.60 -10.74 -1.78
N ALA A 191 -12.03 -11.98 -1.53
CA ALA A 191 -11.70 -13.12 -2.39
C ALA A 191 -12.40 -13.05 -3.74
N VAL A 192 -13.67 -12.64 -3.71
CA VAL A 192 -14.55 -12.58 -4.87
C VAL A 192 -14.67 -11.12 -5.32
N PRO A 193 -14.24 -10.78 -6.56
CA PRO A 193 -14.32 -9.41 -7.06
C PRO A 193 -15.72 -8.81 -6.97
N LYS A 194 -16.76 -9.60 -7.28
CA LYS A 194 -18.16 -9.15 -7.19
C LYS A 194 -18.53 -8.62 -5.81
N ASP A 195 -18.08 -9.25 -4.72
CA ASP A 195 -18.40 -8.80 -3.36
C ASP A 195 -17.80 -7.41 -3.09
N LEU A 196 -16.57 -7.16 -3.55
CA LEU A 196 -15.95 -5.85 -3.44
C LEU A 196 -16.65 -4.81 -4.33
N CYS A 197 -16.98 -5.16 -5.57
CA CYS A 197 -17.68 -4.26 -6.49
C CYS A 197 -19.06 -3.88 -5.94
N LEU A 198 -19.82 -4.86 -5.44
CA LEU A 198 -21.15 -4.63 -4.88
C LEU A 198 -21.13 -3.94 -3.52
N SER A 199 -19.97 -3.76 -2.86
CA SER A 199 -19.89 -2.87 -1.69
C SER A 199 -20.21 -1.40 -2.02
N CYS A 200 -20.16 -1.03 -3.30
CA CYS A 200 -20.48 0.32 -3.80
C CYS A 200 -21.50 0.32 -4.95
N HIS A 201 -21.49 -0.70 -5.81
CA HIS A 201 -22.36 -0.83 -6.99
C HIS A 201 -23.69 -1.55 -6.69
N ASP A 202 -24.14 -1.55 -5.44
CA ASP A 202 -25.44 -2.08 -4.96
C ASP A 202 -26.60 -1.08 -5.07
N LYS A 203 -26.36 0.06 -5.72
CA LYS A 203 -27.34 1.13 -5.93
C LYS A 203 -27.06 1.86 -7.23
N VAL A 204 -28.01 2.70 -7.63
CA VAL A 204 -27.80 3.61 -8.75
C VAL A 204 -26.71 4.62 -8.38
N MET A 205 -25.72 4.75 -9.26
CA MET A 205 -24.66 5.74 -9.13
C MET A 205 -24.71 6.65 -10.34
N SER A 206 -24.88 7.96 -10.12
CA SER A 206 -24.94 8.96 -11.19
C SER A 206 -23.73 9.86 -11.14
N ARG A 207 -23.22 10.24 -12.31
CA ARG A 207 -22.26 11.33 -12.47
C ARG A 207 -23.01 12.54 -13.03
N GLU A 208 -23.13 13.58 -12.23
CA GLU A 208 -23.85 14.81 -12.59
C GLU A 208 -23.20 15.55 -13.77
N GLU A 209 -21.87 15.46 -13.90
CA GLU A 209 -21.11 16.18 -14.95
C GLU A 209 -21.50 15.80 -16.38
N ASP A 210 -21.93 14.55 -16.62
CA ASP A 210 -22.26 14.06 -17.96
C ASP A 210 -23.53 13.20 -18.02
N GLY A 211 -24.29 13.16 -16.92
CA GLY A 211 -25.56 12.42 -16.83
C GLY A 211 -25.42 10.90 -16.93
N GLN A 212 -24.19 10.37 -16.92
CA GLN A 212 -23.98 8.92 -16.95
C GLN A 212 -24.42 8.30 -15.63
N HIS A 213 -25.17 7.21 -15.73
CA HIS A 213 -25.63 6.45 -14.57
C HIS A 213 -25.24 4.98 -14.70
N ILE A 214 -24.71 4.44 -13.62
CA ILE A 214 -24.53 3.01 -13.38
C ILE A 214 -25.78 2.56 -12.65
N LYS A 215 -26.51 1.61 -13.22
CA LYS A 215 -27.67 0.98 -12.57
C LYS A 215 -27.26 0.25 -11.29
N ASN A 216 -28.24 -0.05 -10.45
CA ASN A 216 -28.04 -0.97 -9.33
C ASN A 216 -27.63 -2.34 -9.86
N MET A 217 -26.35 -2.71 -9.69
CA MET A 217 -25.85 -3.98 -10.21
C MET A 217 -26.28 -5.16 -9.35
N ALA A 218 -26.44 -4.98 -8.03
CA ALA A 218 -26.96 -6.02 -7.15
C ALA A 218 -28.39 -6.43 -7.55
N GLU A 219 -29.27 -5.45 -7.76
CA GLU A 219 -30.63 -5.67 -8.26
C GLU A 219 -30.62 -6.30 -9.65
N HIS A 220 -29.76 -5.80 -10.55
CA HIS A 220 -29.66 -6.36 -11.90
C HIS A 220 -29.28 -7.84 -11.89
N PHE A 221 -28.34 -8.25 -11.04
CA PHE A 221 -27.96 -9.66 -10.91
C PHE A 221 -29.05 -10.50 -10.23
N ALA A 222 -29.81 -9.94 -9.30
CA ALA A 222 -30.94 -10.64 -8.66
C ALA A 222 -32.09 -10.91 -9.65
N MET A 223 -32.31 -10.00 -10.61
CA MET A 223 -33.37 -10.15 -11.62
C MET A 223 -32.93 -10.99 -12.83
N ASN A 224 -31.63 -11.11 -13.09
CA ASN A 224 -31.14 -11.86 -14.23
C ASN A 224 -31.09 -13.36 -13.94
N LYS A 225 -32.03 -14.11 -14.53
CA LYS A 225 -32.14 -15.57 -14.36
C LYS A 225 -31.06 -16.36 -15.10
N ASP A 226 -30.37 -15.76 -16.05
CA ASP A 226 -29.31 -16.41 -16.83
C ASP A 226 -28.11 -15.47 -17.03
N PRO A 227 -27.26 -15.27 -16.00
CA PRO A 227 -26.08 -14.44 -16.12
C PRO A 227 -25.03 -15.12 -17.00
N HIS A 228 -24.28 -14.35 -17.78
CA HIS A 228 -23.11 -14.89 -18.47
C HIS A 228 -22.07 -15.43 -17.46
N GLY A 229 -21.33 -16.49 -17.81
CA GLY A 229 -20.44 -17.26 -16.92
C GLY A 229 -19.60 -16.42 -15.95
N PRO A 230 -18.77 -15.47 -16.42
CA PRO A 230 -17.98 -14.61 -15.54
C PRO A 230 -18.80 -13.87 -14.47
N ASN A 231 -20.03 -13.47 -14.78
CA ASN A 231 -20.93 -12.84 -13.81
C ASN A 231 -21.48 -13.85 -12.78
N GLN A 232 -21.78 -15.08 -13.21
CA GLN A 232 -22.20 -16.16 -12.31
C GLN A 232 -21.13 -16.47 -11.27
N TRP A 233 -19.87 -16.56 -11.71
CA TRP A 233 -18.73 -16.87 -10.84
C TRP A 233 -18.20 -15.67 -10.05
N GLY A 234 -18.78 -14.47 -10.26
CA GLY A 234 -18.42 -13.26 -9.53
C GLY A 234 -17.11 -12.59 -10.00
N ASP A 235 -16.67 -12.89 -11.22
CA ASP A 235 -15.47 -12.31 -11.82
C ASP A 235 -15.81 -11.12 -12.73
N CYS A 236 -16.08 -9.97 -12.08
CA CYS A 236 -16.33 -8.71 -12.79
C CYS A 236 -15.10 -8.23 -13.57
N VAL A 237 -13.89 -8.57 -13.10
CA VAL A 237 -12.64 -8.06 -13.65
C VAL A 237 -12.19 -8.83 -14.88
N THR A 238 -12.87 -9.90 -15.30
CA THR A 238 -12.65 -10.52 -16.60
C THR A 238 -12.96 -9.53 -17.72
N CYS A 239 -14.10 -8.83 -17.66
CA CYS A 239 -14.52 -7.85 -18.67
C CYS A 239 -14.17 -6.42 -18.32
N HIS A 240 -14.24 -6.03 -17.03
CA HIS A 240 -13.97 -4.66 -16.60
C HIS A 240 -12.52 -4.48 -16.14
N ASN A 241 -11.96 -3.30 -16.39
CA ASN A 241 -10.72 -2.86 -15.77
C ASN A 241 -11.04 -1.94 -14.59
N PRO A 242 -10.78 -2.36 -13.33
CA PRO A 242 -11.14 -1.58 -12.14
C PRO A 242 -10.29 -0.30 -11.98
N HIS A 243 -9.24 -0.12 -12.78
CA HIS A 243 -8.44 1.12 -12.79
C HIS A 243 -8.95 2.15 -13.83
N GLY A 244 -9.85 1.74 -14.72
CA GLY A 244 -10.33 2.54 -15.87
C GLY A 244 -9.96 1.92 -17.21
N SER A 245 -10.53 2.45 -18.30
CA SER A 245 -10.28 2.03 -19.69
C SER A 245 -10.73 3.12 -20.66
N ASP A 246 -10.28 3.07 -21.91
CA ASP A 246 -10.82 3.94 -22.96
C ASP A 246 -12.18 3.47 -23.47
N ASN A 247 -12.55 2.20 -23.20
CA ASN A 247 -13.85 1.68 -23.63
C ASN A 247 -14.99 2.04 -22.68
N TYR A 248 -16.19 2.14 -23.25
CA TYR A 248 -17.44 2.35 -22.53
C TYR A 248 -17.57 1.44 -21.30
N ARG A 249 -17.98 1.99 -20.15
CA ARG A 249 -18.12 1.29 -18.86
C ARG A 249 -16.85 0.57 -18.39
N MET A 250 -15.69 1.12 -18.73
CA MET A 250 -14.38 0.60 -18.33
C MET A 250 -14.13 -0.84 -18.79
N LEU A 251 -14.70 -1.23 -19.94
CA LEU A 251 -14.49 -2.56 -20.51
C LEU A 251 -13.04 -2.70 -21.02
N LYS A 252 -12.48 -3.89 -20.96
CA LYS A 252 -11.12 -4.15 -21.45
C LYS A 252 -11.00 -4.12 -22.98
N ALA A 253 -12.11 -4.34 -23.69
CA ALA A 253 -12.20 -4.23 -25.13
C ALA A 253 -13.49 -3.49 -25.52
N PRO A 254 -13.59 -2.99 -26.76
CA PRO A 254 -14.76 -2.28 -27.22
C PRO A 254 -16.03 -3.15 -27.15
N PHE A 255 -17.15 -2.49 -26.84
CA PHE A 255 -18.49 -3.06 -26.97
C PHE A 255 -19.44 -1.93 -27.35
N PRO A 256 -20.39 -2.13 -28.30
CA PRO A 256 -21.17 -1.04 -28.82
C PRO A 256 -22.10 -0.48 -27.73
N PRO A 257 -22.11 0.85 -27.50
CA PRO A 257 -22.93 1.45 -26.45
C PRO A 257 -24.43 1.50 -26.81
N ARG A 258 -24.76 1.33 -28.10
CA ARG A 258 -26.13 1.38 -28.62
C ARG A 258 -26.57 0.01 -29.12
N PHE A 259 -27.82 -0.34 -28.83
CA PHE A 259 -28.48 -1.47 -29.45
C PHE A 259 -28.56 -1.29 -30.97
N TYR A 260 -28.47 -2.40 -31.71
CA TYR A 260 -28.49 -2.44 -33.17
C TYR A 260 -27.37 -1.67 -33.88
N SER A 261 -26.21 -1.53 -33.24
CA SER A 261 -25.00 -1.02 -33.90
C SER A 261 -24.56 -1.96 -35.04
N SER A 262 -23.99 -1.40 -36.10
CA SER A 262 -23.43 -2.19 -37.20
C SER A 262 -22.37 -3.17 -36.70
N PHE A 263 -22.43 -4.40 -37.19
CA PHE A 263 -21.49 -5.44 -36.80
C PHE A 263 -20.06 -5.08 -37.25
N SER A 264 -19.11 -5.21 -36.33
CA SER A 264 -17.67 -5.17 -36.59
C SER A 264 -16.98 -6.14 -35.64
N LYS A 265 -16.18 -7.06 -36.17
CA LYS A 265 -15.45 -8.05 -35.36
C LYS A 265 -14.55 -7.40 -34.30
N ASP A 266 -14.02 -6.22 -34.59
CA ASP A 266 -13.12 -5.49 -33.69
C ASP A 266 -13.86 -4.70 -32.60
N ASN A 267 -15.19 -4.65 -32.66
CA ASN A 267 -16.03 -3.85 -31.76
C ASN A 267 -16.84 -4.68 -30.75
N TYR A 268 -16.50 -5.95 -30.53
CA TYR A 268 -17.19 -6.81 -29.56
C TYR A 268 -16.23 -7.57 -28.64
N ILE A 269 -16.29 -7.24 -27.35
CA ILE A 269 -15.57 -7.93 -26.28
C ILE A 269 -15.82 -9.46 -26.23
N CYS A 270 -16.96 -9.92 -26.76
CA CYS A 270 -17.31 -11.34 -26.81
C CYS A 270 -16.20 -12.20 -27.46
N PHE A 271 -15.54 -11.67 -28.49
CA PHE A 271 -14.55 -12.39 -29.29
C PHE A 271 -13.16 -12.46 -28.63
N MET A 272 -13.01 -11.92 -27.42
CA MET A 272 -11.83 -12.21 -26.60
C MET A 272 -11.81 -13.67 -26.11
N CYS A 273 -12.98 -14.31 -26.04
CA CYS A 273 -13.15 -15.66 -25.50
C CYS A 273 -13.95 -16.61 -26.42
N HIS A 274 -14.80 -16.06 -27.29
CA HIS A 274 -15.62 -16.84 -28.21
C HIS A 274 -15.11 -16.74 -29.64
N ASP A 275 -15.25 -17.82 -30.40
CA ASP A 275 -14.97 -17.80 -31.83
C ASP A 275 -15.94 -16.84 -32.54
N ALA A 276 -15.37 -15.93 -33.34
CA ALA A 276 -16.13 -14.98 -34.13
C ALA A 276 -16.69 -15.62 -35.41
N THR A 277 -16.14 -16.75 -35.85
CA THR A 277 -16.47 -17.39 -37.13
C THR A 277 -17.99 -17.57 -37.33
N PRO A 278 -18.74 -18.11 -36.35
CA PRO A 278 -20.20 -18.27 -36.50
C PRO A 278 -20.98 -16.97 -36.70
N PHE A 279 -20.43 -15.83 -36.27
CA PHE A 279 -21.06 -14.51 -36.38
C PHE A 279 -20.64 -13.73 -37.63
N THR A 280 -19.66 -14.25 -38.37
CA THR A 280 -19.12 -13.64 -39.60
C THR A 280 -19.59 -14.35 -40.86
N GLN A 281 -20.18 -15.54 -40.72
CA GLN A 281 -20.77 -16.27 -41.84
C GLN A 281 -22.12 -15.66 -42.19
N LYS A 282 -22.39 -15.57 -43.50
CA LYS A 282 -23.63 -14.99 -44.03
C LYS A 282 -24.86 -15.85 -43.70
N GLU A 283 -24.65 -17.15 -43.49
CA GLU A 283 -25.65 -18.16 -43.19
C GLU A 283 -25.10 -19.10 -42.11
N THR A 284 -25.93 -19.46 -41.13
CA THR A 284 -25.62 -20.49 -40.14
C THR A 284 -26.09 -21.84 -40.67
N GLU A 285 -25.17 -22.75 -40.98
CA GLU A 285 -25.54 -24.15 -41.21
C GLU A 285 -25.91 -24.79 -39.87
N VAL A 286 -27.16 -25.27 -39.77
CA VAL A 286 -27.62 -26.03 -38.59
C VAL A 286 -26.99 -27.42 -38.68
N THR A 287 -25.79 -27.59 -38.16
CA THR A 287 -25.24 -28.94 -37.96
C THR A 287 -25.93 -29.54 -36.74
N GLY A 288 -26.80 -30.52 -36.99
CA GLY A 288 -27.56 -31.27 -35.98
C GLY A 288 -26.73 -32.20 -35.11
#